data_AF-A0A976E4T4-F1
#
_entry.id   AF-A0A976E4T4-F1
#
_cell.length_a   1.000
_cell.length_b   1.000
_cell.length_c   1.000
_cell.angle_alpha   90.00
_cell.angle_beta   90.00
_cell.angle_gamma   90.00
#
_symmetry.space_group_name_H-M   'P 1'
#
loop_
_entity.id
_entity.type
_entity.pdbx_description
1 polymer ?
#
loop_
_entity_poly.entity_id
_entity_poly.type
_entity_poly.pdbx_seq_one_letter_code
_entity_poly.pdbx_strand_id
1 'polypeptide(L)'
;MMHAMQTAALALQAGSSNSLILASLLHDIGHFLIDLSGTPSERGINDQHEYRAAHALKSCLPKSVTEPIRLHVKAKRCLVCDPQYFAQLSEDSKRSLQLQGGTMNSAERAVFEQEEFHQAALELRRFDDLAKDPSFETQSWESYWALAEKLRIA
;
A
#
# COMPACT_ATOMS: atom_id res chain seq x y z
N MET A 1 -4.80 -10.65 -6.07
CA MET A 1 -4.78 -10.05 -7.42
C MET A 1 -5.91 -9.04 -7.62
N MET A 2 -7.17 -9.39 -7.36
CA MET A 2 -8.32 -8.46 -7.48
C MET A 2 -8.13 -7.16 -6.66
N HIS A 3 -7.74 -7.27 -5.39
CA HIS A 3 -7.45 -6.11 -4.52
C HIS A 3 -6.40 -5.16 -5.10
N ALA A 4 -5.26 -5.69 -5.55
CA ALA A 4 -4.18 -4.90 -6.16
C ALA A 4 -4.63 -4.15 -7.42
N MET A 5 -5.33 -4.83 -8.34
CA MET A 5 -5.85 -4.22 -9.56
C MET A 5 -6.90 -3.14 -9.27
N GLN A 6 -7.77 -3.39 -8.29
CA GLN A 6 -8.77 -2.41 -7.85
C GLN A 6 -8.13 -1.18 -7.21
N THR A 7 -7.10 -1.37 -6.37
CA THR A 7 -6.34 -0.27 -5.76
C THR A 7 -5.71 0.62 -6.83
N ALA A 8 -5.13 0.00 -7.86
CA ALA A 8 -4.56 0.72 -9.00
C ALA A 8 -5.62 1.44 -9.84
N ALA A 9 -6.77 0.82 -10.05
CA ALA A 9 -7.89 1.42 -10.79
C ALA A 9 -8.49 2.63 -10.05
N LEU A 10 -8.62 2.58 -8.73
CA LEU A 10 -9.04 3.72 -7.91
C LEU A 10 -8.04 4.87 -8.00
N ALA A 11 -6.74 4.58 -7.94
CA ALA A 11 -5.70 5.60 -8.13
C ALA A 11 -5.80 6.25 -9.52
N LEU A 12 -6.03 5.45 -10.56
CA LEU A 12 -6.22 5.93 -11.92
C LEU A 12 -7.46 6.83 -12.05
N GLN A 13 -8.61 6.41 -11.50
CA GLN A 13 -9.85 7.20 -11.51
C GLN A 13 -9.69 8.54 -10.78
N ALA A 14 -8.87 8.57 -9.73
CA ALA A 14 -8.53 9.78 -9.01
C ALA A 14 -7.57 10.71 -9.76
N GLY A 15 -7.11 10.33 -10.97
CA GLY A 15 -6.16 11.13 -11.75
C GLY A 15 -4.74 11.12 -11.17
N SER A 16 -4.39 10.10 -10.40
CA SER A 16 -3.09 9.98 -9.75
C SER A 16 -1.94 9.88 -10.74
N SER A 17 -0.72 10.18 -10.28
CA SER A 17 0.47 9.98 -11.10
C SER A 17 0.65 8.51 -11.50
N ASN A 18 1.29 8.30 -12.66
CA ASN A 18 1.70 6.97 -13.12
C ASN A 18 2.47 6.17 -12.06
N SER A 19 3.35 6.85 -11.30
CA SER A 19 4.10 6.20 -10.22
C SER A 19 3.20 5.74 -9.07
N LEU A 20 2.20 6.54 -8.69
CA LEU A 20 1.26 6.17 -7.64
C LEU A 20 0.29 5.06 -8.09
N ILE A 21 -0.16 5.08 -9.34
CA ILE A 21 -0.96 3.99 -9.93
C ILE A 21 -0.19 2.66 -9.85
N LEU A 22 1.10 2.68 -10.23
CA LEU A 22 1.94 1.49 -10.14
C LEU A 22 2.25 1.10 -8.69
N ALA A 23 2.46 2.06 -7.79
CA ALA A 23 2.62 1.79 -6.37
C ALA A 23 1.38 1.10 -5.78
N SER A 24 0.19 1.58 -6.14
CA SER A 24 -1.11 0.98 -5.80
C SER A 24 -1.24 -0.46 -6.26
N LEU A 25 -0.78 -0.77 -7.47
CA LEU A 25 -0.79 -2.15 -7.96
C LEU A 25 0.14 -3.07 -7.18
N LEU A 26 1.31 -2.57 -6.77
CA LEU A 26 2.42 -3.40 -6.28
C LEU A 26 2.58 -3.42 -4.75
N HIS A 27 1.81 -2.61 -4.00
CA HIS A 27 2.06 -2.39 -2.58
C HIS A 27 2.11 -3.67 -1.73
N ASP A 28 1.25 -4.63 -2.05
CA ASP A 28 1.12 -5.91 -1.35
C ASP A 28 1.98 -7.05 -1.90
N ILE A 29 2.80 -6.81 -2.93
CA ILE A 29 3.58 -7.91 -3.56
C ILE A 29 4.51 -8.61 -2.56
N GLY A 30 4.88 -7.92 -1.48
CA GLY A 30 5.68 -8.47 -0.38
C GLY A 30 5.05 -9.67 0.32
N HIS A 31 3.72 -9.79 0.32
CA HIS A 31 3.01 -10.97 0.85
C HIS A 31 3.29 -12.25 0.03
N PHE A 32 3.66 -12.13 -1.24
CA PHE A 32 4.01 -13.28 -2.10
C PHE A 32 5.50 -13.63 -2.03
N LEU A 33 6.32 -12.74 -1.47
CA LEU A 33 7.77 -12.95 -1.31
C LEU A 33 8.11 -13.72 -0.01
N ILE A 34 7.09 -14.11 0.76
CA ILE A 34 7.20 -14.85 2.00
C ILE A 34 6.57 -16.23 1.83
N ASP A 35 7.19 -17.26 2.38
CA ASP A 35 6.61 -18.60 2.46
C ASP A 35 5.64 -18.70 3.65
N LEU A 36 4.66 -17.79 3.66
CA LEU A 36 3.62 -17.69 4.68
C LEU A 36 2.27 -17.72 3.98
N SER A 37 1.62 -18.89 3.96
CA SER A 37 0.28 -19.05 3.39
C SER A 37 -0.79 -18.38 4.26
N GLY A 38 -1.90 -17.98 3.65
CA GLY A 38 -3.06 -17.42 4.33
C GLY A 38 -2.81 -16.02 4.89
N THR A 39 -3.35 -15.74 6.07
CA THR A 39 -3.37 -14.42 6.70
C THR A 39 -2.39 -14.36 7.87
N PRO A 40 -1.16 -13.82 7.71
CA PRO A 40 -0.15 -13.85 8.78
C PRO A 40 -0.60 -13.19 10.08
N SER A 41 -1.47 -12.18 10.00
CA SER A 41 -2.01 -11.47 11.16
C SER A 41 -2.82 -12.37 12.10
N GLU A 42 -3.49 -13.41 11.56
CA GLU A 42 -4.25 -14.39 12.36
C GLU A 42 -3.35 -15.29 13.20
N ARG A 43 -2.09 -15.41 12.79
CA ARG A 43 -1.03 -16.10 13.55
C ARG A 43 -0.21 -15.15 14.44
N GLY A 44 -0.60 -13.88 14.53
CA GLY A 44 0.13 -12.86 15.30
C GLY A 44 1.46 -12.43 14.66
N ILE A 45 1.64 -12.62 13.36
CA ILE A 45 2.88 -12.31 12.65
C ILE A 45 2.75 -10.96 11.92
N ASN A 46 3.66 -10.02 12.22
CA ASN A 46 3.90 -8.86 11.38
C ASN A 46 4.93 -9.24 10.31
N ASP A 47 4.48 -9.42 9.07
CA ASP A 47 5.30 -9.95 7.99
C ASP A 47 6.21 -8.92 7.28
N GLN A 48 6.02 -7.63 7.58
CA GLN A 48 6.79 -6.52 7.03
C GLN A 48 6.79 -6.48 5.50
N HIS A 49 5.66 -6.89 4.88
CA HIS A 49 5.51 -6.96 3.42
C HIS A 49 5.83 -5.63 2.71
N GLU A 50 5.56 -4.49 3.34
CA GLU A 50 5.84 -3.16 2.82
C GLU A 50 7.34 -2.94 2.54
N TYR A 51 8.20 -3.40 3.44
CA TYR A 51 9.65 -3.27 3.30
C TYR A 51 10.20 -4.28 2.29
N ARG A 52 9.62 -5.49 2.26
CA ARG A 52 10.01 -6.54 1.31
C ARG A 52 9.68 -6.16 -0.12
N ALA A 53 8.47 -5.67 -0.34
CA ALA A 53 8.02 -5.14 -1.63
C ALA A 53 8.93 -4.02 -2.11
N ALA A 54 9.12 -2.98 -1.28
CA ALA A 54 9.99 -1.87 -1.62
C ALA A 54 11.44 -2.32 -1.91
N HIS A 55 11.98 -3.23 -1.09
CA HIS A 55 13.33 -3.75 -1.28
C HIS A 55 13.50 -4.54 -2.58
N ALA A 56 12.52 -5.39 -2.93
CA ALA A 56 12.56 -6.19 -4.16
C ALA A 56 12.43 -5.31 -5.42
N LEU A 57 11.71 -4.19 -5.32
CA LEU A 57 11.42 -3.32 -6.46
C LEU A 57 12.44 -2.18 -6.65
N LYS A 58 13.23 -1.83 -5.62
CA LYS A 58 14.09 -0.62 -5.63
C LYS A 58 15.14 -0.59 -6.74
N SER A 59 15.57 -1.75 -7.25
CA SER A 59 16.55 -1.82 -8.34
C SER A 59 15.92 -1.63 -9.72
N CYS A 60 14.60 -1.77 -9.82
CA CYS A 60 13.87 -1.78 -11.09
C CYS A 60 12.94 -0.57 -11.23
N LEU A 61 12.49 0.03 -10.13
CA LEU A 61 11.47 1.08 -10.12
C LEU A 61 11.93 2.31 -9.31
N PRO A 62 11.51 3.52 -9.70
CA PRO A 62 11.89 4.77 -9.04
C PRO A 62 11.36 4.85 -7.62
N LYS A 63 11.99 5.70 -6.81
CA LYS A 63 11.55 6.01 -5.44
C LYS A 63 10.10 6.50 -5.40
N SER A 64 9.65 7.21 -6.43
CA SER A 64 8.24 7.63 -6.55
C SER A 64 7.24 6.47 -6.60
N VAL A 65 7.68 5.25 -6.88
CA VAL A 65 6.90 4.01 -6.77
C VAL A 65 7.23 3.28 -5.47
N THR A 66 8.50 3.07 -5.16
CA THR A 66 8.89 2.19 -4.04
C THR A 66 8.70 2.81 -2.66
N GLU A 67 8.81 4.13 -2.53
CA GLU A 67 8.66 4.81 -1.24
C GLU A 67 7.21 4.85 -0.75
N PRO A 68 6.19 5.17 -1.58
CA PRO A 68 4.80 4.99 -1.18
C PRO A 68 4.49 3.57 -0.71
N ILE A 69 5.01 2.55 -1.43
CA ILE A 69 4.89 1.14 -1.01
C ILE A 69 5.52 0.91 0.36
N ARG A 70 6.76 1.34 0.58
CA ARG A 70 7.45 1.20 1.89
C ARG A 70 6.66 1.86 3.02
N LEU A 71 6.00 2.98 2.73
CA LEU A 71 5.37 3.84 3.72
C LEU A 71 3.89 3.50 3.96
N HIS A 72 3.24 2.66 3.16
CA HIS A 72 1.77 2.50 3.23
C HIS A 72 1.28 1.91 4.58
N VAL A 73 2.08 1.08 5.26
CA VAL A 73 1.77 0.63 6.64
C VAL A 73 1.88 1.78 7.65
N LYS A 74 2.89 2.64 7.54
CA LYS A 74 2.99 3.86 8.36
C LYS A 74 1.82 4.80 8.07
N ALA A 75 1.40 4.93 6.82
CA ALA A 75 0.25 5.72 6.42
C ALA A 75 -1.04 5.20 7.07
N LYS A 76 -1.24 3.87 7.18
CA LYS A 76 -2.33 3.29 7.97
C LYS A 76 -2.31 3.82 9.40
N ARG A 77 -1.18 3.65 10.10
CA ARG A 77 -1.02 4.07 11.50
C ARG A 77 -1.29 5.56 11.72
N CYS A 78 -1.02 6.39 10.71
CA CYS A 78 -1.29 7.82 10.72
C CYS A 78 -2.78 8.16 10.51
N LEU A 79 -3.47 7.47 9.59
CA LEU A 79 -4.88 7.75 9.27
C LEU A 79 -5.84 7.29 10.37
N VAL A 80 -5.53 6.17 11.03
CA VAL A 80 -6.36 5.63 12.13
C VAL A 80 -6.35 6.47 13.42
N CYS A 81 -5.59 7.57 13.45
CA CYS A 81 -5.75 8.60 14.50
C CYS A 81 -7.15 9.23 14.44
N ASP A 82 -7.80 9.23 13.28
CA ASP A 82 -9.19 9.60 13.12
C ASP A 82 -10.09 8.38 13.44
N PRO A 83 -10.96 8.45 14.48
CA PRO A 83 -11.88 7.38 14.82
C PRO A 83 -12.83 6.98 13.68
N GLN A 84 -13.21 7.93 12.82
CA GLN A 84 -14.07 7.65 11.66
C GLN A 84 -13.34 6.82 10.61
N TYR A 85 -12.03 7.06 10.43
CA TYR A 85 -11.19 6.26 9.55
C TYR A 85 -10.98 4.85 10.12
N PHE A 86 -10.68 4.74 11.42
CA PHE A 86 -10.49 3.45 12.09
C PHE A 86 -11.70 2.52 11.92
N ALA A 87 -12.92 3.07 11.97
CA ALA A 87 -14.15 2.30 11.80
C ALA A 87 -14.29 1.65 10.41
N GLN A 88 -13.63 2.18 9.38
CA GLN A 88 -13.71 1.72 7.99
C GLN A 88 -12.69 0.61 7.64
N LEU A 89 -11.72 0.36 8.53
CA LEU A 89 -10.76 -0.70 8.32
C LEU A 89 -11.43 -2.09 8.27
N SER A 90 -10.90 -2.96 7.42
CA SER A 90 -11.24 -4.39 7.48
C SER A 90 -10.76 -5.00 8.81
N GLU A 91 -11.37 -6.11 9.21
CA GLU A 91 -10.95 -6.84 10.41
C GLU A 91 -9.47 -7.26 10.33
N ASP A 92 -9.00 -7.63 9.13
CA ASP A 92 -7.59 -7.96 8.94
C ASP A 92 -6.66 -6.74 9.09
N SER A 93 -7.06 -5.58 8.57
CA SER A 93 -6.33 -4.32 8.76
C SER A 93 -6.27 -3.91 10.23
N LYS A 94 -7.34 -4.15 11.01
CA LYS A 94 -7.38 -3.89 12.46
C LYS A 94 -6.46 -4.83 13.25
N ARG A 95 -6.45 -6.13 12.92
CA ARG A 95 -5.52 -7.10 13.54
C ARG A 95 -4.07 -6.75 13.24
N SER A 96 -3.73 -6.56 11.98
CA SER A 96 -2.36 -6.20 11.57
C SER A 96 -1.90 -4.87 12.14
N LEU A 97 -2.80 -3.89 12.32
CA LEU A 97 -2.49 -2.61 12.96
C LEU A 97 -1.90 -2.80 14.37
N GLN A 98 -2.44 -3.72 15.18
CA GLN A 98 -1.90 -3.97 16.51
C GLN A 98 -0.48 -4.54 16.46
N LEU A 99 -0.21 -5.45 15.51
CA LEU A 99 1.11 -6.05 15.31
C LEU A 99 2.14 -5.05 14.74
N GLN A 100 1.68 -3.95 14.17
CA GLN A 100 2.49 -2.90 13.53
C GLN A 100 2.73 -1.69 14.44
N GLY A 101 2.34 -1.77 15.71
CA GLY A 101 2.56 -0.71 16.70
C GLY A 101 1.40 0.27 16.88
N GLY A 102 0.20 -0.05 16.37
CA GLY A 102 -1.01 0.72 16.63
C GLY A 102 -1.02 2.12 16.00
N THR A 103 -1.92 2.97 16.50
CA THR A 103 -2.02 4.38 16.10
C THR A 103 -0.74 5.15 16.43
N MET A 104 -0.31 6.02 15.52
CA MET A 104 0.85 6.88 15.77
C MET A 104 0.59 7.90 16.89
N ASN A 105 1.57 8.12 17.74
CA ASN A 105 1.60 9.32 18.59
C ASN A 105 2.06 10.57 17.81
N SER A 106 1.98 11.75 18.43
CA SER A 106 2.34 13.02 17.78
C SER A 106 3.79 13.08 17.28
N ALA A 107 4.74 12.46 17.99
CA ALA A 107 6.15 12.44 17.58
C ALA A 107 6.37 11.51 16.38
N GLU A 108 5.77 10.32 16.40
CA GLU A 108 5.82 9.39 15.26
C GLU A 108 5.20 10.01 14.00
N ARG A 109 4.08 10.72 14.16
CA ARG A 109 3.41 11.42 13.06
C ARG A 109 4.30 12.52 12.48
N ALA A 110 4.93 13.32 13.33
CA ALA A 110 5.85 14.37 12.87
C ALA A 110 7.03 13.80 12.08
N VAL A 111 7.56 12.63 12.47
CA VAL A 111 8.60 11.93 11.70
C VAL A 111 8.06 11.41 10.37
N PHE A 112 6.86 10.84 10.34
CA PHE A 112 6.24 10.36 9.11
C PHE A 112 5.96 11.49 8.12
N GLU A 113 5.50 12.65 8.60
CA GLU A 113 5.23 13.84 7.77
C GLU A 113 6.49 14.49 7.19
N GLN A 114 7.69 14.12 7.67
CA GLN A 114 8.96 14.54 7.09
C GLN A 114 9.42 13.66 5.92
N GLU A 115 8.81 12.49 5.71
CA GLU A 115 9.16 11.61 4.58
C GLU A 115 8.66 12.23 3.26
N GLU A 116 9.53 12.37 2.27
CA GLU A 116 9.22 13.03 0.98
C GLU A 116 7.93 12.50 0.32
N PHE A 117 7.67 11.20 0.43
CA PHE A 117 6.54 10.51 -0.20
C PHE A 117 5.36 10.25 0.75
N HIS A 118 5.30 10.92 1.91
CA HIS A 118 4.25 10.67 2.90
C HIS A 118 2.83 10.91 2.37
N GLN A 119 2.63 11.96 1.55
CA GLN A 119 1.32 12.25 0.94
C GLN A 119 0.89 11.15 -0.03
N ALA A 120 1.79 10.73 -0.92
CA ALA A 120 1.54 9.62 -1.84
C ALA A 120 1.23 8.31 -1.10
N ALA A 121 1.89 8.05 0.04
CA ALA A 121 1.59 6.90 0.89
C ALA A 121 0.20 7.00 1.54
N LEU A 122 -0.24 8.20 1.96
CA LEU A 122 -1.58 8.43 2.49
C LEU A 122 -2.66 8.24 1.42
N GLU A 123 -2.42 8.69 0.19
CA GLU A 123 -3.33 8.45 -0.94
C GLU A 123 -3.41 6.97 -1.30
N LEU A 124 -2.26 6.32 -1.48
CA LEU A 124 -2.17 4.87 -1.67
C LEU A 124 -2.99 4.12 -0.62
N ARG A 125 -2.80 4.47 0.66
CA ARG A 125 -3.48 3.79 1.76
C ARG A 125 -5.01 3.94 1.70
N ARG A 126 -5.51 5.10 1.27
CA ARG A 126 -6.96 5.30 1.07
C ARG A 126 -7.49 4.42 -0.05
N PHE A 127 -6.74 4.29 -1.16
CA PHE A 127 -7.13 3.41 -2.25
C PHE A 127 -7.12 1.94 -1.81
N ASP A 128 -6.10 1.52 -1.04
CA ASP A 128 -6.01 0.18 -0.44
C ASP A 128 -7.27 -0.11 0.41
N ASP A 129 -7.59 0.78 1.36
CA ASP A 129 -8.76 0.59 2.22
C ASP A 129 -10.11 0.62 1.48
N LEU A 130 -10.19 1.24 0.29
CA LEU A 130 -11.39 1.27 -0.55
C LEU A 130 -11.51 0.07 -1.49
N ALA A 131 -10.41 -0.64 -1.79
CA ALA A 131 -10.35 -1.73 -2.76
C ALA A 131 -10.93 -3.05 -2.21
N LYS A 132 -12.26 -3.07 -2.01
CA LYS A 132 -13.01 -4.17 -1.39
C LYS A 132 -14.27 -4.58 -2.17
N ASP A 133 -14.54 -3.97 -3.32
CA ASP A 133 -15.73 -4.25 -4.12
C ASP A 133 -15.45 -5.34 -5.18
N PRO A 134 -16.04 -6.54 -5.05
CA PRO A 134 -15.80 -7.65 -5.97
C PRO A 134 -16.41 -7.43 -7.37
N SER A 135 -17.30 -6.45 -7.53
CA SER A 135 -17.91 -6.10 -8.82
C SER A 135 -17.16 -5.01 -9.58
N PHE A 136 -16.07 -4.49 -9.01
CA PHE A 136 -15.34 -3.36 -9.56
C PHE A 136 -14.57 -3.75 -10.84
N GLU A 137 -14.86 -3.03 -11.92
CA GLU A 137 -14.16 -3.20 -13.20
C GLU A 137 -12.77 -2.57 -13.16
N THR A 138 -11.76 -3.31 -13.61
CA THR A 138 -10.36 -2.88 -13.63
C THR A 138 -9.82 -2.93 -15.05
N GLN A 139 -8.75 -2.18 -15.31
CA GLN A 139 -8.02 -2.33 -16.57
C GLN A 139 -7.36 -3.71 -16.64
N SER A 140 -7.01 -4.14 -17.86
CA SER A 140 -6.30 -5.39 -18.04
C SER A 140 -4.89 -5.34 -17.43
N TRP A 141 -4.36 -6.50 -17.06
CA TRP A 141 -3.00 -6.62 -16.52
C TRP A 141 -1.95 -6.05 -17.48
N GLU A 142 -2.13 -6.23 -18.78
CA GLU A 142 -1.24 -5.75 -19.84
C GLU A 142 -1.10 -4.22 -19.83
N SER A 143 -2.17 -3.50 -19.48
CA SER A 143 -2.14 -2.04 -19.37
C SER A 143 -1.21 -1.59 -18.24
N TYR A 144 -1.27 -2.27 -17.10
CA TYR A 144 -0.39 -2.02 -15.97
C TYR A 144 1.04 -2.48 -16.21
N TRP A 145 1.23 -3.58 -16.94
CA TRP A 145 2.56 -4.05 -17.33
C TRP A 145 3.28 -3.02 -18.21
N ALA A 146 2.60 -2.49 -19.24
CA ALA A 146 3.15 -1.44 -20.09
C ALA A 146 3.52 -0.17 -19.30
N LEU A 147 2.74 0.16 -18.27
CA LEU A 147 3.07 1.25 -17.34
C LEU A 147 4.34 0.95 -16.53
N ALA A 148 4.50 -0.27 -16.03
CA ALA A 148 5.70 -0.70 -15.32
C ALA A 148 6.95 -0.63 -16.20
N GLU A 149 6.86 -1.06 -17.45
CA GLU A 149 7.96 -0.97 -18.42
C GLU A 149 8.38 0.48 -18.67
N LYS A 150 7.40 1.40 -18.81
CA LYS A 150 7.66 2.83 -19.01
C LYS A 150 8.36 3.48 -17.81
N LEU A 151 8.07 3.03 -16.60
CA LEU A 151 8.62 3.59 -15.36
C LEU A 151 9.91 2.91 -14.91
N ARG A 152 10.34 1.83 -15.58
CA ARG A 152 11.51 1.06 -15.17
C ARG A 152 12.77 1.93 -15.18
N ILE A 153 13.59 1.82 -14.13
CA ILE A 153 14.94 2.39 -14.14
C ILE A 153 15.84 1.48 -14.99
N ALA A 154 16.71 2.09 -15.80
CA ALA A 154 17.69 1.39 -16.63
C ALA A 154 18.80 0.73 -15.79
#